data_AF-A0A4Q5RGD1-F1
#
_entry.id   AF-A0A4Q5RGD1-F1
#
_cell.length_a   1.000
_cell.length_b   1.000
_cell.length_c   1.000
_cell.angle_alpha   90.00
_cell.angle_beta   90.00
_cell.angle_gamma   90.00
#
_symmetry.space_group_name_H-M   'P 1'
#
loop_
_entity.id
_entity.type
_entity.pdbx_description
1 polymer ?
#
loop_
_entity_poly.entity_id
_entity_poly.type
_entity_poly.pdbx_seq_one_letter_code
_entity_poly.pdbx_strand_id
1 'polypeptide(L)'
;MAAPRLRQLRRDNLLFKLAMNAVRLHLEEDDRLARQPQLRAAPDADLEFIQQSIDQWVGIATSYIVRKFRCAVPQAMQLLGELLVDLKTGIPVGELRQVPYQQALYLPPAWVTDQQPAS
;
A
#
# COMPACT_ATOMS: atom_id res chain seq x y z
N MET A 1 -14.91 -21.78 -0.59
CA MET A 1 -13.42 -21.69 -0.64
C MET A 1 -12.96 -21.06 0.66
N ALA A 2 -11.94 -21.60 1.32
CA ALA A 2 -11.43 -21.00 2.55
C ALA A 2 -10.74 -19.67 2.22
N ALA A 3 -11.02 -18.62 3.00
CA ALA A 3 -10.34 -17.33 2.85
C ALA A 3 -8.82 -17.52 3.03
N PRO A 4 -7.98 -16.87 2.20
CA PRO A 4 -6.54 -16.90 2.41
C PRO A 4 -6.21 -16.31 3.79
N ARG A 5 -5.27 -16.94 4.50
CA ARG A 5 -4.88 -16.50 5.84
C ARG A 5 -3.84 -15.39 5.74
N LEU A 6 -3.86 -14.43 6.67
CA LEU A 6 -2.89 -13.33 6.76
C LEU A 6 -1.42 -13.78 6.64
N ARG A 7 -1.07 -14.92 7.26
CA ARG A 7 0.29 -15.51 7.18
C ARG A 7 0.71 -15.88 5.74
N GLN A 8 -0.24 -16.25 4.88
CA GLN A 8 0.04 -16.55 3.47
C GLN A 8 0.34 -15.26 2.69
N LEU A 9 -0.39 -14.18 2.98
CA LEU A 9 -0.15 -12.88 2.38
C LEU A 9 1.22 -12.32 2.77
N ARG A 10 1.60 -12.42 4.05
CA ARG A 10 2.90 -11.94 4.54
C ARG A 10 4.10 -12.63 3.90
N ARG A 11 3.96 -13.90 3.49
CA ARG A 11 5.03 -14.70 2.85
C ARG A 11 5.15 -14.44 1.35
N ASP A 12 4.21 -13.71 0.77
CA ASP A 12 4.23 -13.36 -0.63
C ASP A 12 5.16 -12.16 -0.86
N ASN A 13 6.29 -12.39 -1.52
CA ASN A 13 7.31 -11.36 -1.72
C ASN A 13 6.81 -10.16 -2.52
N LEU A 14 5.95 -10.37 -3.52
CA LEU A 14 5.43 -9.27 -4.34
C LEU A 14 4.42 -8.46 -3.54
N LEU A 15 3.47 -9.13 -2.89
CA LEU A 15 2.49 -8.46 -2.04
C LEU A 15 3.14 -7.74 -0.86
N PHE A 16 4.17 -8.34 -0.25
CA PHE A 16 4.95 -7.70 0.79
C PHE A 16 5.59 -6.41 0.30
N LYS A 17 6.24 -6.41 -0.88
CA LYS A 17 6.82 -5.18 -1.46
C LYS A 17 5.77 -4.11 -1.74
N LEU A 18 4.64 -4.49 -2.34
CA LEU A 18 3.50 -3.60 -2.60
C LEU A 18 2.99 -2.97 -1.31
N ALA A 19 2.71 -3.79 -0.30
CA ALA A 19 2.21 -3.35 0.99
C ALA A 19 3.23 -2.47 1.72
N MET A 20 4.52 -2.81 1.66
CA MET A 20 5.59 -2.01 2.29
C MET A 20 5.74 -0.62 1.66
N ASN A 21 5.52 -0.47 0.36
CA ASN A 21 5.51 0.85 -0.28
C ASN A 21 4.34 1.70 0.22
N ALA A 22 3.13 1.12 0.29
CA ALA A 22 1.97 1.80 0.87
C ALA A 22 2.20 2.18 2.35
N VAL A 23 2.79 1.28 3.16
CA VAL A 23 3.11 1.56 4.57
C VAL A 23 4.06 2.75 4.71
N ARG A 24 5.13 2.82 3.89
CA ARG A 24 6.09 3.93 3.95
C ARG A 24 5.43 5.27 3.59
N LEU A 25 4.58 5.29 2.58
CA LEU A 25 3.86 6.49 2.20
C LEU A 25 2.86 6.92 3.27
N HIS A 26 2.15 5.99 3.89
CA HIS A 26 1.28 6.32 5.01
C HIS A 26 2.04 6.87 6.22
N LEU A 27 3.25 6.39 6.49
CA LEU A 27 4.08 6.97 7.56
C LEU A 27 4.45 8.43 7.25
N GLU A 28 4.78 8.73 5.98
CA GLU A 28 5.05 10.10 5.55
C GLU A 28 3.79 10.97 5.61
N GLU A 29 2.63 10.46 5.17
CA GLU A 29 1.33 11.11 5.31
C GLU A 29 1.04 11.44 6.79
N ASP A 30 1.16 10.46 7.68
CA ASP A 30 0.93 10.60 9.12
C ASP A 30 1.87 11.67 9.72
N ASP A 31 3.15 11.64 9.37
CA ASP A 31 4.15 12.62 9.82
C ASP A 31 3.83 14.04 9.31
N ARG A 32 3.43 14.18 8.03
CA ARG A 32 3.03 15.48 7.47
C ARG A 32 1.80 16.02 8.16
N LEU A 33 0.77 15.20 8.36
CA LEU A 33 -0.46 15.60 9.03
C LEU A 33 -0.24 15.90 10.53
N ALA A 34 0.74 15.28 11.17
CA ALA A 34 1.11 15.61 12.55
C ALA A 34 1.82 16.97 12.64
N ARG A 35 2.70 17.29 11.68
CA ARG A 35 3.43 18.56 11.63
C ARG A 35 2.56 19.73 11.15
N GLN A 36 1.63 19.45 10.24
CA GLN A 36 0.75 20.45 9.62
C GLN A 36 -0.72 19.96 9.64
N PRO A 37 -1.39 19.94 10.80
CA PRO A 37 -2.75 19.41 10.93
C PRO A 37 -3.78 20.10 10.02
N GLN A 38 -3.53 21.35 9.64
CA GLN A 38 -4.37 22.11 8.70
C GLN A 38 -4.51 21.43 7.32
N LEU A 39 -3.52 20.63 6.91
CA LEU A 39 -3.55 19.90 5.64
C LEU A 39 -4.65 18.82 5.59
N ARG A 40 -5.24 18.44 6.74
CA ARG A 40 -6.39 17.51 6.75
C ARG A 40 -7.62 18.08 6.05
N ALA A 41 -7.82 19.39 6.13
CA ALA A 41 -8.98 20.05 5.52
C ALA A 41 -8.68 20.55 4.10
N ALA A 42 -7.43 20.93 3.84
CA ALA A 42 -6.96 21.39 2.55
C ALA A 42 -5.56 20.81 2.28
N PRO A 43 -5.49 19.59 1.70
CA PRO A 43 -4.23 19.00 1.28
C PRO A 43 -3.51 19.91 0.28
N ASP A 44 -2.19 20.00 0.39
CA ASP A 44 -1.38 20.60 -0.67
C ASP A 44 -0.99 19.57 -1.72
N ALA A 45 -0.46 20.04 -2.85
CA ALA A 45 -0.12 19.18 -3.99
C ALA A 45 0.80 18.01 -3.62
N ASP A 46 1.73 18.23 -2.68
CA ASP A 46 2.66 17.19 -2.23
C ASP A 46 1.93 16.12 -1.40
N LEU A 47 0.98 16.51 -0.54
CA LEU A 47 0.19 15.57 0.26
C LEU A 47 -0.81 14.82 -0.62
N GLU A 48 -1.45 15.51 -1.57
CA GLU A 48 -2.31 14.91 -2.58
C GLU A 48 -1.54 13.88 -3.40
N PHE A 49 -0.30 14.18 -3.78
CA PHE A 49 0.54 13.25 -4.53
C PHE A 49 0.88 11.99 -3.71
N ILE A 50 1.23 12.14 -2.43
CA ILE A 50 1.43 11.00 -1.52
C ILE A 50 0.17 10.14 -1.42
N GLN A 51 -1.00 10.76 -1.26
CA GLN A 51 -2.30 10.08 -1.16
C GLN A 51 -2.65 9.33 -2.44
N GLN A 52 -2.45 9.95 -3.60
CA GLN A 52 -2.64 9.29 -4.90
C GLN A 52 -1.70 8.11 -5.08
N SER A 53 -0.43 8.23 -4.68
CA SER A 53 0.52 7.11 -4.74
C SER A 53 0.12 5.97 -3.80
N ILE A 54 -0.38 6.27 -2.60
CA ILE A 54 -0.96 5.26 -1.69
C ILE A 54 -2.09 4.51 -2.39
N ASP A 55 -3.06 5.24 -2.96
CA ASP A 55 -4.21 4.65 -3.65
C ASP A 55 -3.79 3.72 -4.80
N GLN A 56 -2.75 4.11 -5.54
CA GLN A 56 -2.20 3.27 -6.61
C GLN A 56 -1.61 1.97 -6.06
N TRP A 57 -0.77 2.02 -5.02
CA TRP A 57 -0.19 0.82 -4.41
C TRP A 57 -1.25 -0.11 -3.82
N VAL A 58 -2.24 0.47 -3.13
CA VAL A 58 -3.38 -0.26 -2.56
C VAL A 58 -4.22 -0.91 -3.67
N GLY A 59 -4.47 -0.19 -4.76
CA GLY A 59 -5.22 -0.70 -5.91
C GLY A 59 -4.51 -1.89 -6.58
N ILE A 60 -3.19 -1.80 -6.77
CA ILE A 60 -2.38 -2.90 -7.34
C ILE A 60 -2.35 -4.10 -6.39
N ALA A 61 -2.08 -3.88 -5.10
CA ALA A 61 -2.05 -4.94 -4.09
C ALA A 61 -3.40 -5.66 -3.99
N THR A 62 -4.49 -4.90 -3.99
CA THR A 62 -5.86 -5.44 -3.96
C THR A 62 -6.13 -6.30 -5.21
N SER A 63 -5.81 -5.77 -6.39
CA SER A 63 -5.97 -6.49 -7.67
C SER A 63 -5.14 -7.78 -7.70
N TYR A 64 -3.92 -7.73 -7.17
CA TYR A 64 -3.05 -8.89 -7.05
C TYR A 64 -3.67 -9.96 -6.13
N ILE A 65 -4.20 -9.57 -4.97
CA ILE A 65 -4.86 -10.49 -4.05
C ILE A 65 -6.08 -11.14 -4.73
N VAL A 66 -6.93 -10.34 -5.38
CA VAL A 66 -8.12 -10.84 -6.11
C VAL A 66 -7.71 -11.89 -7.14
N ARG A 67 -6.73 -11.59 -8.01
CA ARG A 67 -6.28 -12.50 -9.06
C ARG A 67 -5.64 -13.77 -8.49
N LYS A 68 -4.76 -13.63 -7.49
CA LYS A 68 -3.99 -14.75 -6.92
C LYS A 68 -4.83 -15.67 -6.05
N PHE A 69 -5.64 -15.12 -5.17
CA PHE A 69 -6.41 -15.88 -4.18
C PHE A 69 -7.86 -16.13 -4.59
N ARG A 70 -8.27 -15.62 -5.75
CA ARG A 70 -9.61 -15.80 -6.34
C ARG A 70 -10.73 -15.43 -5.35
N CYS A 71 -10.60 -14.25 -4.76
CA CYS A 71 -11.55 -13.70 -3.80
C CYS A 71 -12.21 -12.42 -4.30
N ALA A 72 -13.34 -12.03 -3.69
CA ALA A 72 -14.02 -10.79 -4.03
C ALA A 72 -13.20 -9.57 -3.61
N VAL A 73 -13.39 -8.44 -4.30
CA VAL A 73 -12.67 -7.17 -4.01
C VAL A 73 -12.82 -6.72 -2.55
N PRO A 74 -14.02 -6.73 -1.91
CA PRO A 74 -14.14 -6.34 -0.50
C PRO A 74 -13.31 -7.21 0.44
N GLN A 75 -13.25 -8.51 0.16
CA GLN A 75 -12.43 -9.45 0.93
C GLN A 75 -10.93 -9.18 0.71
N ALA A 76 -10.51 -8.89 -0.52
CA ALA A 76 -9.14 -8.53 -0.81
C ALA A 76 -8.70 -7.25 -0.11
N MET A 77 -9.56 -6.22 -0.09
CA MET A 77 -9.30 -4.98 0.65
C MET A 77 -9.20 -5.21 2.15
N GLN A 78 -10.08 -6.03 2.72
CA GLN A 78 -10.00 -6.40 4.15
C GLN A 78 -8.67 -7.08 4.47
N LEU A 79 -8.30 -8.10 3.69
CA LEU A 79 -7.04 -8.84 3.88
C LEU A 79 -5.80 -7.94 3.71
N LEU A 80 -5.85 -7.01 2.77
CA LEU A 80 -4.79 -6.02 2.58
C LEU A 80 -4.71 -5.08 3.79
N GLY A 81 -5.85 -4.59 4.30
CA GLY A 81 -5.89 -3.76 5.50
C GLY A 81 -5.28 -4.48 6.71
N GLU A 82 -5.64 -5.75 6.93
CA GLU A 82 -5.04 -6.59 7.98
C GLU A 82 -3.52 -6.73 7.80
N LEU A 83 -3.05 -6.91 6.55
CA LEU A 83 -1.62 -6.97 6.25
C LEU A 83 -0.91 -5.65 6.54
N LEU A 84 -1.48 -4.51 6.12
CA LEU A 84 -0.88 -3.19 6.36
C LEU A 84 -0.75 -2.91 7.87
N VAL A 85 -1.76 -3.28 8.67
CA VAL A 85 -1.71 -3.16 10.13
C VAL A 85 -0.64 -4.08 10.74
N ASP A 86 -0.57 -5.35 10.30
CA ASP A 86 0.44 -6.30 10.76
C ASP A 86 1.87 -5.83 10.44
N LEU A 87 2.08 -5.24 9.26
CA LEU A 87 3.39 -4.70 8.86
C LEU A 87 3.75 -3.43 9.64
N LYS A 88 2.81 -2.49 9.83
CA LYS A 88 3.03 -1.26 10.61
C LYS A 88 3.35 -1.55 12.08
N THR A 89 2.73 -2.58 12.66
CA THR A 89 2.91 -2.95 14.07
C THR A 89 4.08 -3.93 14.28
N GLY A 90 4.40 -4.75 13.29
CA GLY A 90 5.42 -5.78 13.36
C GLY A 90 6.83 -5.36 12.94
N ILE A 91 7.01 -4.17 12.36
CA ILE A 91 8.31 -3.65 11.91
C ILE A 91 8.60 -2.31 12.61
N PRO A 92 9.74 -2.15 13.29
CA PRO A 92 10.10 -0.88 13.91
C PRO A 92 10.11 0.27 12.89
N VAL A 93 9.53 1.42 13.26
CA VAL A 93 9.47 2.61 12.39
C VAL A 93 10.86 3.06 11.93
N GLY A 94 11.88 2.90 12.78
CA GLY A 94 13.28 3.19 12.42
C GLY A 94 13.78 2.35 11.24
N GLU A 95 13.38 1.08 11.15
CA GLU A 95 13.72 0.20 10.01
C GLU A 95 12.93 0.58 8.76
N LEU A 96 11.64 0.91 8.90
CA LEU A 96 10.80 1.35 7.79
C LEU A 96 11.36 2.60 7.09
N ARG A 97 11.94 3.51 7.88
CA ARG A 97 12.53 4.77 7.42
C ARG A 97 13.93 4.65 6.81
N GLN A 98 14.60 3.49 6.91
CA GLN A 98 15.88 3.29 6.22
C GLN A 98 15.75 3.32 4.70
N VAL A 99 14.55 3.03 4.19
CA VAL A 99 14.23 3.14 2.77
C VAL A 99 13.48 4.45 2.52
N PRO A 100 14.02 5.37 1.71
CA PRO A 100 13.37 6.65 1.43
C PRO A 100 11.99 6.48 0.80
N TYR A 101 10.98 7.21 1.29
CA TYR A 101 9.62 7.14 0.77
C TYR A 101 9.52 7.59 -0.70
N GLN A 102 10.48 8.39 -1.19
CA GLN A 102 10.53 8.84 -2.57
C GLN A 102 10.60 7.68 -3.57
N GLN A 103 11.17 6.53 -3.16
CA GLN A 103 11.16 5.32 -4.00
C GLN A 103 9.77 4.71 -4.14
N ALA A 104 8.87 4.99 -3.20
CA ALA A 104 7.47 4.57 -3.24
C ALA A 104 6.56 5.62 -3.92
N LEU A 105 7.02 6.85 -4.16
CA LEU A 105 6.20 7.85 -4.86
C LEU A 105 5.89 7.44 -6.30
N TYR A 106 6.83 6.76 -6.94
CA TYR A 106 6.72 6.39 -8.35
C TYR A 106 6.47 4.91 -8.52
N LEU A 107 5.47 4.61 -9.34
CA LEU A 107 5.19 3.26 -9.77
C LEU A 107 6.14 2.88 -10.91
N PRO A 108 6.89 1.77 -10.80
CA PRO A 108 7.73 1.31 -11.89
C PRO A 108 6.87 1.09 -13.16
N PRO A 109 7.32 1.54 -14.34
CA PRO A 109 6.55 1.43 -15.58
C PRO A 109 6.08 0.00 -15.89
N ALA A 110 6.88 -0.99 -15.50
CA ALA A 110 6.57 -2.41 -15.68
C ALA A 110 5.27 -2.86 -14.98
N TRP A 111 4.80 -2.14 -13.96
CA TRP A 111 3.62 -2.51 -13.17
C TRP A 111 2.38 -1.73 -13.61
N VAL A 112 2.56 -0.71 -14.45
CA VAL A 112 1.47 0.02 -15.11
C VAL A 112 0.87 -0.82 -16.25
N THR A 113 1.70 -1.60 -16.95
CA THR A 113 1.27 -2.41 -18.11
C THR A 113 0.40 -3.62 -17.73
N ASP A 114 0.52 -4.13 -16.50
CA ASP A 114 -0.26 -5.29 -16.00
C ASP A 114 -1.69 -4.91 -15.55
N GLN A 115 -2.01 -3.61 -15.59
CA GLN A 115 -3.32 -3.05 -15.27
C GLN A 115 -4.21 -2.84 -16.50
N GLN A 116 -3.69 -2.93 -17.73
CA GLN A 116 -4.56 -2.93 -18.91
C GLN A 116 -5.36 -4.24 -18.97
N PRO A 117 -6.70 -4.19 -18.97
CA PRO A 117 -7.47 -5.34 -19.42
C PRO A 117 -7.02 -5.62 -20.86
N ALA A 118 -6.68 -6.87 -21.16
CA ALA A 118 -6.65 -7.30 -22.54
C ALA A 118 -8.07 -7.09 -23.10
N SER A 119 -8.22 -6.02 -23.90
CA SER A 119 -9.42 -5.76 -24.70
C SER A 119 -9.65 -6.90 -25.68
#